data_AF-A0A938UWM1-F1
#
_entry.id   AF-A0A938UWM1-F1
#
_cell.length_a   1.000
_cell.length_b   1.000
_cell.length_c   1.000
_cell.angle_alpha   90.00
_cell.angle_beta   90.00
_cell.angle_gamma   90.00
#
_symmetry.space_group_name_H-M   'P 1'
#
loop_
_entity.id
_entity.type
_entity.pdbx_description
1 polymer ?
#
loop_
_entity_poly.entity_id
_entity_poly.type
_entity_poly.pdbx_seq_one_letter_code
_entity_poly.pdbx_strand_id
1 'polypeptide(L)'
;MKRKYWVLLICVVFIVALDQYTKYEVQQRIHLHQSIKVINGFFNLTHLRNTGGAFGILGGQKGGISSLFFLILPLAAVGIILYLIYKLKEHERILSLSLSLILSGAIGNLIDRIR
;
A
#
# COMPACT_ATOMS: atom_id res chain seq x y z
N MET A 1 -22.81 6.77 -12.45
CA MET A 1 -21.91 6.95 -11.28
C MET A 1 -21.35 8.36 -11.28
N LYS A 2 -21.30 9.05 -10.14
CA LYS A 2 -20.73 10.41 -10.02
C LYS A 2 -19.26 10.44 -10.48
N ARG A 3 -18.82 11.54 -11.10
CA ARG A 3 -17.44 11.72 -11.63
C ARG A 3 -16.34 11.38 -10.62
N LYS A 4 -16.59 11.63 -9.33
CA LYS A 4 -15.66 11.33 -8.23
C LYS A 4 -15.29 9.83 -8.13
N TYR A 5 -16.23 8.92 -8.44
CA TYR A 5 -15.96 7.48 -8.35
C TYR A 5 -15.07 6.98 -9.49
N TRP A 6 -15.19 7.58 -10.67
CA TRP A 6 -14.31 7.27 -11.81
C TRP A 6 -12.88 7.75 -11.57
N VAL A 7 -12.72 8.99 -11.09
CA VAL A 7 -11.40 9.54 -10.74
C VAL A 7 -10.73 8.68 -9.67
N LEU A 8 -11.49 8.30 -8.63
CA LEU A 8 -11.03 7.38 -7.61
C LEU A 8 -10.61 6.03 -8.18
N LEU A 9 -11.49 5.39 -8.96
CA LEU A 9 -11.23 4.05 -9.50
C LEU A 9 -9.96 4.02 -10.34
N ILE A 10 -9.82 4.99 -11.26
CA ILE A 10 -8.64 5.11 -12.13
C ILE A 10 -7.39 5.34 -11.28
N CYS A 11 -7.45 6.26 -10.30
CA CYS A 11 -6.34 6.53 -9.41
C CYS A 11 -5.92 5.28 -8.63
N VAL A 12 -6.89 4.55 -8.05
CA VAL A 12 -6.60 3.35 -7.26
C VAL A 12 -6.00 2.25 -8.11
N VAL A 13 -6.60 1.95 -9.26
CA VAL A 13 -6.08 0.91 -10.17
C VAL A 13 -4.67 1.26 -10.64
N PHE A 14 -4.44 2.51 -11.04
CA PHE A 14 -3.14 2.95 -11.52
C PHE A 14 -2.05 2.85 -10.44
N ILE A 15 -2.32 3.37 -9.24
CA ILE A 15 -1.34 3.39 -8.15
C ILE A 15 -1.05 1.98 -7.62
N VAL A 16 -2.07 1.12 -7.50
CA VAL A 16 -1.87 -0.28 -7.10
C VAL A 16 -1.07 -1.04 -8.17
N ALA A 17 -1.37 -0.84 -9.45
CA ALA A 17 -0.61 -1.46 -10.54
C ALA A 17 0.87 -1.02 -10.52
N LEU A 18 1.13 0.28 -10.31
CA LEU A 18 2.49 0.82 -10.19
C LEU A 18 3.23 0.22 -8.99
N ASP A 19 2.58 0.17 -7.82
CA ASP A 19 3.13 -0.43 -6.60
C ASP A 19 3.53 -1.89 -6.82
N GLN A 20 2.61 -2.70 -7.36
CA GLN A 20 2.84 -4.13 -7.59
C GLN A 20 3.89 -4.38 -8.68
N TYR A 21 3.89 -3.57 -9.75
CA TYR A 21 4.89 -3.66 -10.81
C TYR A 21 6.29 -3.34 -10.28
N THR A 22 6.45 -2.26 -9.52
CA THR A 22 7.76 -1.90 -8.95
C THR A 22 8.28 -2.94 -7.95
N LYS A 23 7.41 -3.48 -7.09
CA LYS A 23 7.75 -4.60 -6.19
C LYS A 23 8.17 -5.84 -6.95
N TYR A 24 7.45 -6.18 -8.03
CA TYR A 24 7.80 -7.31 -8.88
C TYR A 24 9.19 -7.14 -9.52
N GLU A 25 9.49 -5.99 -10.10
CA GLU A 25 10.81 -5.72 -10.70
C GLU A 25 11.94 -5.80 -9.66
N VAL A 26 11.75 -5.26 -8.45
CA VAL A 26 12.72 -5.39 -7.35
C VAL A 26 12.92 -6.85 -6.95
N GLN A 27 11.85 -7.63 -6.85
CA GLN A 27 11.92 -9.05 -6.52
C GLN A 27 12.68 -9.88 -7.57
N GLN A 28 12.58 -9.52 -8.85
CA GLN A 28 13.25 -10.23 -9.94
C GLN A 28 14.73 -9.85 -10.11
N ARG A 29 15.09 -8.59 -9.83
CA ARG A 29 16.42 -8.05 -10.20
C ARG A 29 17.35 -7.78 -9.04
N ILE A 30 16.84 -7.65 -7.82
CA ILE A 30 17.63 -7.26 -6.64
C ILE A 30 17.55 -8.40 -5.63
N HIS A 31 18.69 -8.97 -5.24
CA HIS A 31 18.72 -10.01 -4.22
C HIS A 31 18.26 -9.45 -2.86
N LEU A 32 17.67 -10.31 -2.03
CA LEU A 32 17.22 -9.91 -0.70
C LEU A 32 18.40 -9.34 0.12
N HIS A 33 18.19 -8.17 0.74
CA HIS A 33 19.20 -7.36 1.46
C HIS A 33 20.26 -6.68 0.57
N GLN A 34 20.21 -6.86 -0.75
CA GLN A 34 21.06 -6.11 -1.67
C GLN A 34 20.55 -4.67 -1.81
N SER A 35 21.50 -3.73 -1.96
CA SER A 35 21.24 -2.31 -2.22
C SER A 35 21.89 -1.85 -3.53
N ILE A 36 21.13 -1.13 -4.35
CA ILE A 36 21.62 -0.43 -5.54
C ILE A 36 21.62 1.07 -5.23
N LYS A 37 22.77 1.74 -5.41
CA LYS A 37 22.87 3.19 -5.25
C LYS A 37 22.25 3.87 -6.48
N VAL A 38 21.23 4.70 -6.26
CA VAL A 38 20.58 5.48 -7.33
C VAL A 38 21.12 6.91 -7.31
N ILE A 39 21.22 7.52 -6.13
CA ILE A 39 21.88 8.81 -5.91
C ILE A 39 22.92 8.62 -4.83
N ASN A 40 24.20 8.73 -5.20
CA ASN A 40 25.32 8.49 -4.29
C ASN A 40 25.22 9.37 -3.03
N GLY A 41 25.21 8.74 -1.86
CA GLY A 41 25.15 9.41 -0.56
C GLY A 41 23.75 9.84 -0.11
N PHE A 42 22.70 9.59 -0.89
CA PHE A 42 21.34 10.05 -0.56
C PHE A 42 20.25 8.98 -0.76
N PHE A 43 20.22 8.30 -1.91
CA PHE A 43 19.14 7.38 -2.25
C PHE A 43 19.65 6.02 -2.74
N ASN A 44 19.23 4.97 -2.03
CA ASN A 44 19.50 3.59 -2.35
C ASN A 44 18.19 2.82 -2.52
N LEU A 45 18.15 1.94 -3.51
CA LEU A 45 17.07 0.98 -3.69
C LEU A 45 17.50 -0.34 -3.05
N THR A 46 16.86 -0.71 -1.95
CA THR A 46 17.19 -1.91 -1.15
C THR A 46 16.01 -2.87 -1.13
N HIS A 47 16.26 -4.15 -1.42
CA HIS A 47 15.23 -5.18 -1.30
C HIS A 47 15.12 -5.67 0.14
N LEU A 48 14.07 -5.25 0.84
CA LEU A 48 13.73 -5.70 2.20
C LEU A 48 12.34 -6.32 2.21
N ARG A 49 12.14 -7.30 3.11
CA ARG A 49 10.83 -7.90 3.39
C ARG A 49 10.40 -7.55 4.80
N ASN A 50 9.32 -6.79 4.93
CA ASN A 50 8.77 -6.41 6.22
C ASN A 50 7.69 -7.40 6.65
N THR A 51 7.93 -8.14 7.73
CA THR A 51 6.93 -9.04 8.32
C THR A 51 6.02 -8.34 9.34
N GLY A 52 6.37 -7.13 9.77
CA GLY A 52 5.63 -6.33 10.75
C GLY A 52 5.00 -5.07 10.15
N GLY A 53 4.79 -4.07 11.00
CA GLY A 53 4.30 -2.74 10.65
C GLY A 53 5.44 -1.75 10.41
N ALA A 54 5.17 -0.46 10.59
CA ALA A 54 6.21 0.56 10.60
C ALA A 54 7.27 0.23 11.69
N PHE A 55 8.54 0.48 11.38
CA PHE A 55 9.69 0.19 12.26
C PHE A 55 9.84 -1.29 12.68
N GLY A 56 9.19 -2.22 11.98
CA GLY A 56 9.20 -3.64 12.35
C GLY A 56 8.39 -3.95 13.61
N ILE A 57 7.57 -3.02 14.09
CA ILE A 57 6.67 -3.23 15.24
C ILE A 57 5.80 -4.46 14.96
N LEU A 58 5.70 -5.34 15.96
CA LEU A 58 4.98 -6.62 15.92
C LEU A 58 5.49 -7.61 14.84
N GLY A 59 6.68 -7.40 14.29
CA GLY A 59 7.34 -8.36 13.38
C GLY A 59 7.90 -9.59 14.10
N GLY A 60 8.31 -10.61 13.33
CA GLY A 60 9.09 -11.76 13.85
C GLY A 60 8.31 -12.96 14.40
N GLN A 61 7.04 -12.81 14.77
CA GLN A 61 6.21 -13.95 15.22
C GLN A 61 5.39 -14.53 14.07
N LYS A 62 5.97 -15.47 13.32
CA LYS A 62 5.22 -16.27 12.34
C LYS A 62 4.19 -17.14 13.08
N GLY A 63 2.90 -17.00 12.74
CA GLY A 63 1.83 -17.85 13.27
C GLY A 63 1.09 -17.34 14.52
N GLY A 64 1.38 -16.13 15.01
CA GLY A 64 0.73 -15.54 16.19
C GLY A 64 -0.28 -14.42 15.87
N ILE A 65 -0.80 -13.78 16.93
CA ILE A 65 -1.76 -12.65 16.88
C ILE A 65 -1.30 -11.53 15.94
N SER A 66 0.01 -11.30 15.81
CA SER A 66 0.59 -10.31 14.90
C SER A 66 0.21 -10.53 13.43
N SER A 67 0.18 -11.78 12.96
CA SER A 67 -0.17 -12.09 11.56
C SER A 67 -1.63 -11.78 11.28
N LEU A 68 -2.51 -12.09 12.23
CA LEU A 68 -3.94 -11.79 12.13
C LEU A 68 -4.18 -10.27 12.21
N PHE A 69 -3.48 -9.59 13.11
CA PHE A 69 -3.53 -8.13 13.25
C PHE A 69 -3.18 -7.42 11.93
N PHE A 70 -2.10 -7.85 11.28
CA PHE A 70 -1.66 -7.25 10.02
C PHE A 70 -2.50 -7.64 8.80
N LEU A 71 -3.37 -8.64 8.90
CA LEU A 71 -4.37 -8.95 7.87
C LEU A 71 -5.67 -8.16 8.11
N ILE A 72 -6.14 -8.14 9.36
CA ILE A 72 -7.42 -7.52 9.74
C ILE A 72 -7.33 -5.99 9.70
N LEU A 73 -6.23 -5.40 10.18
CA LEU A 73 -6.10 -3.95 10.27
C LEU A 73 -6.19 -3.26 8.89
N PRO A 74 -5.45 -3.69 7.84
CA PRO A 74 -5.61 -3.10 6.51
C PRO A 74 -7.01 -3.32 5.92
N LEU A 75 -7.63 -4.48 6.18
CA LEU A 75 -8.99 -4.77 5.71
C LEU A 75 -10.01 -3.82 6.35
N ALA A 76 -9.90 -3.59 7.67
CA ALA A 76 -10.71 -2.62 8.38
C ALA A 76 -10.47 -1.20 7.87
N ALA A 77 -9.21 -0.82 7.64
CA ALA A 77 -8.86 0.49 7.06
C ALA A 77 -9.48 0.69 5.67
N VAL A 78 -9.42 -0.31 4.79
CA VAL A 78 -10.07 -0.30 3.48
C VAL A 78 -11.58 -0.04 3.63
N GLY A 79 -12.25 -0.77 4.51
CA GLY A 79 -13.69 -0.59 4.78
C GLY A 79 -14.04 0.82 5.26
N ILE A 80 -13.27 1.35 6.23
CA ILE A 80 -13.45 2.72 6.74
C ILE A 80 -13.25 3.75 5.64
N ILE A 81 -12.21 3.61 4.83
CA ILE A 81 -11.90 4.56 3.75
C ILE A 81 -12.99 4.55 2.68
N LEU A 82 -13.50 3.37 2.29
CA LEU A 82 -14.62 3.26 1.36
C LEU A 82 -15.88 3.94 1.91
N TYR A 83 -16.15 3.80 3.21
CA TYR A 83 -17.25 4.50 3.88
C TYR A 83 -17.06 6.03 3.86
N LEU A 84 -15.85 6.54 4.13
CA LEU A 84 -15.55 7.96 4.06
C LEU A 84 -15.74 8.52 2.64
N ILE A 85 -15.30 7.78 1.62
CA ILE A 85 -15.49 8.12 0.21
C ILE A 85 -16.97 8.16 -0.17
N TYR A 86 -17.76 7.22 0.37
CA TYR A 86 -19.20 7.18 0.16
C TYR A 86 -19.87 8.46 0.70
N LYS A 87 -19.48 8.92 1.89
CA LYS A 87 -19.99 10.15 2.53
C LYS A 87 -19.51 11.45 1.91
N LEU A 88 -18.47 11.40 1.08
CA LEU A 88 -17.82 12.58 0.52
C LEU A 88 -18.75 13.40 -0.40
N LYS A 89 -18.71 14.72 -0.31
CA LYS A 89 -19.44 15.63 -1.23
C LYS A 89 -18.67 15.78 -2.55
N GLU A 90 -19.36 16.16 -3.62
CA GLU A 90 -18.75 16.20 -4.97
C GLU A 90 -17.67 17.28 -5.17
N HIS A 91 -17.73 18.36 -4.37
CA HIS A 91 -16.73 19.44 -4.45
C HIS A 91 -15.43 19.10 -3.69
N GLU A 92 -15.42 18.09 -2.84
CA GLU A 92 -14.28 17.70 -2.00
C GLU A 92 -13.25 16.86 -2.78
N ARG A 93 -12.83 17.36 -3.94
CA ARG A 93 -11.97 16.63 -4.89
C ARG A 93 -10.60 16.29 -4.32
N ILE A 94 -10.01 17.20 -3.53
CA ILE A 94 -8.71 16.99 -2.89
C ILE A 94 -8.82 15.85 -1.87
N LEU A 95 -9.84 15.86 -1.02
CA LEU A 95 -10.06 14.79 -0.05
C LEU A 95 -10.36 13.45 -0.75
N SER A 96 -11.09 13.48 -1.87
CA SER A 96 -11.31 12.29 -2.71
C SER A 96 -9.99 11.71 -3.21
N LEU A 97 -9.08 12.55 -3.70
CA LEU A 97 -7.77 12.13 -4.19
C LEU A 97 -6.91 11.58 -3.05
N SER A 98 -6.83 12.28 -1.92
CA SER A 98 -6.09 11.82 -0.74
C SER A 98 -6.57 10.46 -0.25
N LEU A 99 -7.89 10.26 -0.12
CA LEU A 99 -8.45 8.98 0.28
C LEU A 99 -8.18 7.88 -0.76
N SER A 100 -8.14 8.21 -2.05
CA SER A 100 -7.77 7.27 -3.11
C SER A 100 -6.32 6.81 -2.99
N LEU A 101 -5.39 7.73 -2.71
CA LEU A 101 -3.97 7.40 -2.51
C LEU A 101 -3.76 6.52 -1.26
N ILE A 102 -4.42 6.85 -0.15
CA ILE A 102 -4.36 6.06 1.09
C ILE A 102 -4.96 4.66 0.85
N LEU A 103 -6.11 4.58 0.17
CA LEU A 103 -6.75 3.31 -0.19
C LEU A 103 -5.84 2.44 -1.05
N SER A 104 -5.18 3.04 -2.04
CA SER A 104 -4.24 2.34 -2.93
C SER A 104 -3.08 1.72 -2.15
N GLY A 105 -2.47 2.48 -1.23
CA GLY A 105 -1.39 1.99 -0.37
C GLY A 105 -1.84 0.87 0.58
N ALA A 106 -3.05 0.97 1.12
CA ALA A 106 -3.64 -0.07 1.95
C ALA A 106 -3.87 -1.37 1.16
N ILE A 107 -4.43 -1.27 -0.05
CA ILE A 107 -4.68 -2.42 -0.94
C ILE A 107 -3.36 -3.05 -1.40
N GLY A 108 -2.38 -2.27 -1.87
CA GLY A 108 -1.09 -2.80 -2.33
C GLY A 108 -0.36 -3.57 -1.23
N ASN A 109 -0.34 -3.05 0.00
CA ASN A 109 0.24 -3.77 1.13
C ASN A 109 -0.58 -5.00 1.57
N LEU A 110 -1.90 -4.99 1.38
CA LEU A 110 -2.74 -6.15 1.66
C LEU A 110 -2.49 -7.29 0.66
N ILE A 111 -2.32 -6.97 -0.63
CA ILE A 111 -1.97 -7.93 -1.68
C ILE A 111 -0.68 -8.67 -1.32
N ASP A 112 0.36 -7.94 -0.92
CA ASP A 112 1.65 -8.52 -0.53
C ASP A 112 1.57 -9.45 0.69
N ARG A 113 0.59 -9.24 1.58
CA ARG A 113 0.40 -10.07 2.78
C ARG A 113 -0.39 -11.35 2.52
N ILE A 114 -1.19 -11.36 1.46
CA ILE A 114 -1.99 -12.53 1.04
C ILE A 114 -1.19 -13.43 0.09
N ARG A 115 -0.29 -12.85 -0.70
CA ARG A 115 0.62 -13.55 -1.61
C ARG A 115 1.74 -14.30 -0.86
#